data_AF-A0A1V4JNE2-F1
#
_entry.id   AF-A0A1V4JNE2-F1
#
_cell.length_a   1.000
_cell.length_b   1.000
_cell.length_c   1.000
_cell.angle_alpha   90.00
_cell.angle_beta   90.00
_cell.angle_gamma   90.00
#
_symmetry.space_group_name_H-M   'P 1'
#
loop_
_entity.id
_entity.type
_entity.pdbx_description
1 polymer ?
#
loop_
_entity_poly.entity_id
_entity_poly.type
_entity_poly.pdbx_seq_one_letter_code
_entity_poly.pdbx_strand_id
1 'polypeptide(L)' 'MKFGSETFKVDGDWFTWIDYGRFQELVQEHERSSGAKTFTAADYTARTPEWALFGSRERGFDPLDVRYQRKNKARDISGC' A
#
# COMPACT_ATOMS: atom_id res chain seq x y z
N MET A 1 8.99 -19.17 20.23
CA MET A 1 7.82 -18.72 19.43
C MET A 1 8.31 -18.18 18.09
N LYS A 2 7.99 -18.82 16.96
CA LYS A 2 8.15 -18.22 15.62
C LYS A 2 6.78 -17.68 15.20
N PHE A 3 6.64 -16.36 15.13
CA PHE A 3 5.50 -15.72 14.48
C PHE A 3 5.84 -15.59 12.98
N GLY A 4 5.61 -16.66 12.22
CA GLY A 4 5.74 -16.64 10.77
C GLY A 4 4.37 -16.38 10.15
N SER A 5 4.00 -15.12 9.97
CA SER A 5 2.88 -14.74 9.10
C SER A 5 3.36 -14.80 7.64
N GLU A 6 3.57 -16.00 7.12
CA GLU A 6 4.09 -16.25 5.76
C GLU A 6 3.00 -16.12 4.67
N THR A 7 1.82 -15.59 5.02
CA THR A 7 0.61 -15.68 4.19
C THR A 7 0.57 -14.71 2.99
N PHE A 8 1.52 -13.78 2.87
CA PHE A 8 1.51 -12.73 1.83
C PHE A 8 2.66 -12.83 0.82
N LYS A 9 3.46 -13.89 0.88
CA LYS A 9 4.55 -14.18 -0.05
C LYS A 9 4.11 -15.25 -1.03
N VAL A 10 3.72 -14.86 -2.24
CA VAL A 10 3.30 -15.76 -3.31
C VAL A 10 4.44 -15.84 -4.32
N ASP A 11 4.97 -17.03 -4.57
CA ASP A 11 6.06 -17.29 -5.53
C ASP A 11 7.36 -16.49 -5.30
N GLY A 12 7.65 -16.13 -4.05
CA GLY A 12 8.84 -15.32 -3.74
C GLY A 12 8.59 -13.81 -3.78
N ASP A 13 7.44 -13.40 -4.32
CA ASP A 13 6.99 -12.01 -4.43
C ASP A 13 5.98 -11.65 -3.35
N TRP A 14 6.06 -10.39 -2.89
CA TRP A 14 5.09 -9.84 -1.94
C TRP A 14 3.91 -9.26 -2.71
N PHE A 15 2.69 -9.58 -2.27
CA PHE A 15 1.44 -9.03 -2.83
C PHE A 15 0.70 -8.24 -1.75
N THR A 16 1.37 -7.20 -1.25
CA THR A 16 0.83 -6.35 -0.16
C THR A 16 0.34 -5.00 -0.67
N TRP A 17 0.40 -4.75 -1.98
CA TRP A 17 0.00 -3.48 -2.57
C TRP A 17 -1.48 -3.49 -2.93
N ILE A 18 -2.18 -2.41 -2.60
CA ILE A 18 -3.59 -2.23 -2.97
C ILE A 18 -3.60 -1.40 -4.25
N ASP A 19 -4.08 -1.98 -5.35
CA ASP A 19 -4.38 -1.23 -6.56
C ASP A 19 -5.68 -0.45 -6.35
N TYR A 20 -5.53 0.82 -5.98
CA TYR A 20 -6.67 1.70 -5.71
C TYR A 20 -7.53 1.96 -6.95
N GLY A 21 -6.95 1.95 -8.15
CA GLY A 21 -7.71 2.10 -9.38
C GLY A 21 -8.65 0.91 -9.57
N ARG A 22 -8.09 -0.30 -9.47
CA ARG A 22 -8.82 -1.56 -9.53
C ARG A 22 -9.89 -1.66 -8.44
N PHE A 23 -9.54 -1.29 -7.20
CA PHE A 23 -10.47 -1.28 -6.07
C PHE A 23 -11.66 -0.36 -6.32
N GLN A 24 -11.42 0.85 -6.83
CA GLN A 24 -12.51 1.79 -7.14
C GLN A 24 -13.43 1.28 -8.24
N GLU A 25 -12.90 0.61 -9.28
CA GLU A 25 -13.70 -0.02 -10.31
C GLU A 25 -14.57 -1.14 -9.74
N LEU A 26 -13.99 -2.02 -8.92
CA LEU A 26 -14.70 -3.14 -8.29
C LEU A 26 -15.81 -2.65 -7.34
N VAL A 27 -15.54 -1.62 -6.54
CA VAL A 27 -16.55 -0.97 -5.69
C VAL A 27 -17.67 -0.39 -6.56
N GLN A 28 -17.36 0.38 -7.61
CA GLN A 28 -18.39 0.93 -8.50
C GLN A 28 -19.25 -0.15 -9.14
N GLU A 29 -18.64 -1.28 -9.50
CA GLU A 29 -19.34 -2.40 -10.11
C GLU A 29 -20.23 -3.13 -9.10
N HIS A 30 -19.74 -3.36 -7.88
CA HIS A 30 -20.52 -3.88 -6.76
C HIS A 30 -21.75 -3.00 -6.48
N GLU A 31 -21.56 -1.68 -6.38
CA GLU A 31 -22.65 -0.72 -6.17
C GLU A 31 -23.65 -0.72 -7.34
N ARG A 32 -23.17 -0.73 -8.59
CA ARG A 32 -24.02 -0.77 -9.79
C ARG A 32 -24.85 -2.06 -9.86
N SER A 33 -24.27 -3.17 -9.42
CA SER A 33 -24.94 -4.46 -9.34
C SER A 33 -25.79 -4.63 -8.06
N SER A 34 -25.97 -3.57 -7.27
CA SER A 34 -26.70 -3.61 -5.98
C SER A 34 -26.22 -4.72 -5.05
N GLY A 35 -24.90 -4.97 -5.04
CA GLY A 35 -24.27 -6.00 -4.23
C GLY A 35 -24.27 -7.41 -4.83
N ALA A 36 -24.75 -7.60 -6.07
CA ALA A 36 -24.71 -8.92 -6.73
C ALA A 36 -23.30 -9.33 -7.15
N LYS A 37 -22.41 -8.36 -7.41
CA LYS A 37 -21.04 -8.60 -7.86
C LYS A 37 -20.08 -8.42 -6.68
N THR A 38 -19.67 -9.52 -6.06
CA THR A 38 -18.70 -9.51 -4.97
C THR A 38 -17.28 -9.58 -5.49
N PHE A 39 -16.34 -9.01 -4.75
CA PHE A 39 -14.92 -9.06 -5.03
C PHE A 39 -14.15 -9.33 -3.73
N THR A 40 -12.96 -9.87 -3.86
CA THR A 40 -12.09 -10.26 -2.76
C THR A 40 -10.82 -9.42 -2.73
N ALA A 41 -10.03 -9.55 -1.66
CA ALA A 41 -8.74 -8.89 -1.59
C ALA A 41 -7.83 -9.23 -2.78
N ALA A 42 -7.88 -10.48 -3.26
CA ALA A 42 -7.08 -10.93 -4.40
C ALA A 42 -7.37 -10.16 -5.70
N ASP A 43 -8.59 -9.61 -5.85
CA ASP A 43 -9.02 -8.92 -7.07
C ASP A 43 -8.42 -7.52 -7.24
N TYR A 44 -8.02 -6.90 -6.13
CA TYR A 44 -7.38 -5.58 -6.11
C TYR A 44 -5.97 -5.58 -5.52
N THR A 45 -5.49 -6.68 -4.95
CA THR A 45 -4.09 -6.78 -4.52
C THR A 45 -3.18 -6.92 -5.73
N ALA A 46 -2.21 -6.04 -5.84
CA ALA A 46 -1.16 -6.09 -6.85
C ALA A 46 0.17 -6.52 -6.23
N ARG A 47 1.11 -6.89 -7.10
CA ARG A 47 2.50 -7.15 -6.71
C ARG A 47 3.07 -5.89 -6.03
N THR A 48 3.73 -6.09 -4.91
CA THR A 48 4.42 -5.03 -4.18
C THR A 48 5.48 -4.43 -5.10
N PRO A 49 5.39 -3.14 -5.41
CA PRO A 49 6.35 -2.50 -6.30
C PRO A 49 7.74 -2.50 -5.67
N GLU A 50 8.77 -2.56 -6.50
CA GLU A 50 10.15 -2.74 -6.05
C GLU A 50 10.56 -1.66 -5.04
N TRP A 51 10.15 -0.40 -5.20
CA TRP A 51 10.45 0.69 -4.26
C TRP A 51 9.85 0.51 -2.86
N ALA A 52 8.78 -0.28 -2.72
CA ALA A 52 8.11 -0.58 -1.45
C ALA A 52 8.66 -1.84 -0.76
N LEU A 53 9.55 -2.59 -1.43
CA LEU A 53 10.22 -3.74 -0.82
C LEU A 53 11.22 -3.29 0.26
N PHE A 54 11.44 -4.17 1.23
CA PHE A 54 12.40 -3.92 2.30
C PHE A 54 13.82 -3.86 1.74
N GLY A 55 14.51 -2.74 2.00
CA GLY A 55 15.87 -2.51 1.50
C GLY A 55 15.95 -1.78 0.16
N SER A 56 14.82 -1.38 -0.42
CA SER A 56 14.81 -0.67 -1.70
C SER A 56 15.43 0.71 -1.62
N ARG A 57 16.09 1.10 -2.72
CA ARG A 57 16.89 2.32 -2.83
C ARG A 57 16.03 3.57 -2.61
N GLU A 58 14.77 3.52 -3.01
CA GLU A 58 13.76 4.56 -2.83
C GLU A 58 13.25 4.67 -1.37
N ARG A 59 13.66 3.76 -0.48
CA ARG A 59 13.31 3.69 0.95
C ARG A 59 11.80 3.74 1.21
N GLY A 60 11.02 2.97 0.46
CA GLY A 60 9.57 2.88 0.66
C GLY A 60 8.79 4.11 0.19
N PHE A 61 9.39 4.94 -0.67
CA PHE A 61 8.72 6.09 -1.24
C PHE A 61 8.51 5.88 -2.73
N ASP A 62 7.29 6.12 -3.20
CA ASP A 62 7.00 6.05 -4.62
C ASP A 62 7.85 7.10 -5.36
N PRO A 63 8.65 6.73 -6.38
CA PRO A 63 9.46 7.68 -7.14
C PRO A 63 8.64 8.72 -7.91
N LEU A 64 7.35 8.46 -8.15
CA LEU A 64 6.41 9.39 -8.79
C LEU A 64 5.72 10.31 -7.78
N ASP A 65 5.75 9.98 -6.49
CA ASP A 65 5.19 10.82 -5.45
C ASP A 65 6.23 11.85 -4.98
N VAL A 66 5.77 13.09 -4.75
CA VAL A 66 6.60 14.17 -4.27
C VAL A 66 6.62 14.10 -2.76
N ARG A 67 7.80 13.83 -2.17
CA ARG A 67 8.01 13.89 -0.72
C ARG A 67 7.61 15.26 -0.18
N TYR A 68 6.40 15.36 0.37
CA TYR A 68 6.00 16.51 1.15
C TYR A 68 6.62 16.40 2.55
N GLN A 69 7.88 16.81 2.66
CA GLN A 69 8.47 17.03 3.96
C GLN A 69 7.77 18.24 4.57
N ARG A 70 6.92 17.99 5.57
CA ARG A 70 6.50 19.07 6.48
C ARG A 70 7.79 19.65 7.02
N LYS A 71 8.14 20.87 6.57
CA LYS A 71 9.23 21.63 7.16
C LYS A 71 8.97 21.57 8.66
N ASN A 72 9.89 20.96 9.41
CA ASN A 72 9.96 21.20 10.82
C ASN A 72 9.97 22.73 10.95
N LYS A 73 8.86 23.34 11.37
CA LYS A 73 9.01 24.52 12.22
C LYS A 73 9.95 24.01 13.28
N ALA A 74 11.15 24.57 13.29
CA ALA A 74 12.18 24.24 14.27
C ALA A 74 11.45 24.00 15.59
N ARG A 75 11.68 22.83 16.21
CA ARG A 75 11.36 22.71 17.63
C ARG A 75 12.03 23.94 18.23
N ASP A 76 11.21 24.85 18.72
CA ASP A 76 11.70 25.91 19.57
C ASP A 76 12.24 25.17 20.79
N ILE A 77 13.55 24.97 20.81
CA ILE A 77 14.28 24.50 21.97
C ILE A 77 14.53 25.74 22.82
N SER A 78 13.46 26.41 23.25
CA SER A 78 13.53 27.46 24.26
C SER A 78 12.28 27.46 25.13
N GLY A 79 12.43 27.01 26.38
CA GLY A 79 11.43 27.30 27.40
C GLY A 79 11.17 26.17 28.39
N CYS A 80 11.91 26.24 29.51
CA CYS A 80 11.63 25.79 30.88
C CYS A 80 10.88 24.47 31.13
#